data_AF-A0A136LJU5-F1
#
_entry.id   AF-A0A136LJU5-F1
#
_cell.length_a   1.000
_cell.length_b   1.000
_cell.length_c   1.000
_cell.angle_alpha   90.00
_cell.angle_beta   90.00
_cell.angle_gamma   90.00
#
_symmetry.space_group_name_H-M   'P 1'
#
loop_
_entity.id
_entity.type
_entity.pdbx_description
1 polymer ?
#
loop_
_entity_poly.entity_id
_entity_poly.type
_entity_poly.pdbx_seq_one_letter_code
_entity_poly.pdbx_strand_id
1 'polypeptide(L)'
;MNQTITKLLKQLTQEGVSTAEVAETIGSIEAAGGAHTAMKVMPADTAFGSAEISPGGAADTPYTVTLALSSGKALSLKDFEKAYGESHFVPRMRPGQKPRVAFYYEPEGAPYSVAIFASHEDDNVISVLLRRDKRQ
;
A
#
# COMPACT_ATOMS: atom_id res chain seq x y z
N MET A 1 8.03 12.05 4.21
CA MET A 1 7.21 10.85 3.94
C MET A 1 5.74 11.16 4.22
N ASN A 2 4.81 10.64 3.40
CA ASN A 2 3.37 10.80 3.57
C ASN A 2 2.86 10.11 4.86
N GLN A 3 2.02 10.80 5.62
CA GLN A 3 1.54 10.32 6.92
C GLN A 3 0.60 9.12 6.81
N THR A 4 -0.26 9.09 5.79
CA THR A 4 -1.21 8.01 5.53
C THR A 4 -0.48 6.70 5.26
N ILE A 5 0.53 6.72 4.38
CA ILE A 5 1.38 5.54 4.11
C ILE A 5 2.06 5.08 5.40
N THR A 6 2.63 6.00 6.18
CA THR A 6 3.32 5.67 7.43
C THR A 6 2.38 5.00 8.45
N LYS A 7 1.13 5.48 8.58
CA LYS A 7 0.13 4.88 9.47
C LYS A 7 -0.25 3.47 9.00
N LEU A 8 -0.50 3.31 7.70
CA LEU A 8 -0.85 2.02 7.11
C LEU A 8 0.26 1.00 7.30
N LEU A 9 1.52 1.38 7.10
CA LEU A 9 2.65 0.48 7.34
C LEU A 9 2.69 -0.02 8.78
N LYS A 10 2.57 0.88 9.76
CA LYS A 10 2.53 0.49 11.17
C LYS A 10 1.36 -0.44 11.45
N GLN A 11 0.17 -0.10 10.97
CA GLN A 11 -1.03 -0.90 11.16
C GLN A 11 -0.87 -2.30 10.54
N LEU A 12 -0.50 -2.39 9.27
CA LEU A 12 -0.37 -3.66 8.54
C LEU A 12 0.68 -4.62 9.13
N THR A 13 1.64 -4.11 9.93
CA THR A 13 2.61 -4.97 10.64
C THR A 13 2.04 -5.64 11.90
N GLN A 14 0.88 -5.20 12.42
CA GLN A 14 0.26 -5.73 13.63
C GLN A 14 -0.52 -7.03 13.38
N GLU A 15 -0.79 -7.80 14.42
CA GLU A 15 -1.75 -8.91 14.40
C GLU A 15 -3.20 -8.41 14.54
N GLY A 16 -4.16 -9.22 14.10
CA GLY A 16 -5.60 -8.95 14.32
C GLY A 16 -6.20 -7.80 13.51
N VAL A 17 -5.41 -7.08 12.71
CA VAL A 17 -5.91 -5.98 11.87
C VAL A 17 -6.93 -6.47 10.85
N SER A 18 -8.06 -5.78 10.81
CA SER A 18 -9.19 -6.01 9.90
C SER A 18 -9.15 -5.14 8.64
N THR A 19 -9.91 -5.51 7.61
CA THR A 19 -10.04 -4.67 6.40
C THR A 19 -10.78 -3.37 6.70
N ALA A 20 -11.74 -3.38 7.62
CA ALA A 20 -12.49 -2.20 8.04
C ALA A 20 -11.59 -1.18 8.76
N GLU A 21 -10.74 -1.61 9.70
CA GLU A 21 -9.81 -0.71 10.41
C GLU A 21 -8.78 -0.07 9.45
N VAL A 22 -8.38 -0.79 8.41
CA VAL A 22 -7.51 -0.23 7.37
C VAL A 22 -8.27 0.80 6.55
N ALA A 23 -9.54 0.54 6.21
CA ALA A 23 -10.38 1.49 5.47
C ALA A 23 -10.58 2.80 6.24
N GLU A 24 -10.84 2.73 7.55
CA GLU A 24 -10.96 3.90 8.43
C GLU A 24 -9.68 4.74 8.45
N THR A 25 -8.51 4.10 8.38
CA THR A 25 -7.22 4.81 8.32
C THR A 25 -7.03 5.54 6.98
N ILE A 26 -7.59 5.02 5.90
CA ILE A 26 -7.50 5.59 4.55
C ILE A 26 -8.52 6.72 4.36
N GLY A 27 -9.77 6.50 4.76
CA GLY A 27 -10.87 7.44 4.54
C GLY A 27 -12.25 6.79 4.69
N SER A 28 -13.13 6.99 3.70
CA SER A 28 -14.54 6.55 3.76
C SER A 28 -14.80 5.42 2.77
N ILE A 29 -15.53 4.38 3.20
CA ILE A 29 -15.86 3.22 2.37
C ILE A 29 -16.87 3.65 1.28
N GLU A 30 -16.51 3.48 0.02
CA GLU A 30 -17.40 3.70 -1.13
C GLU A 30 -18.15 2.43 -1.54
N ALA A 31 -17.46 1.29 -1.46
CA ALA A 31 -18.04 -0.01 -1.72
C ALA A 31 -17.44 -1.04 -0.77
N ALA A 32 -18.31 -1.72 -0.01
CA ALA A 32 -17.90 -2.79 0.87
C ALA A 32 -17.27 -3.93 0.06
N GLY A 33 -16.18 -4.48 0.59
CA GLY A 33 -15.59 -5.70 0.07
C GLY A 33 -16.36 -6.94 0.50
N GLY A 34 -15.83 -8.11 0.12
CA GLY A 34 -16.29 -9.42 0.59
C GLY A 34 -15.12 -10.37 0.64
N ALA A 35 -15.33 -11.66 0.94
CA ALA A 35 -14.24 -12.65 1.09
C ALA A 35 -13.28 -12.73 -0.13
N HIS A 36 -13.76 -12.37 -1.32
CA HIS A 36 -12.99 -12.41 -2.58
C HIS A 36 -13.08 -11.11 -3.39
N THR A 37 -13.65 -10.05 -2.82
CA THR A 37 -13.88 -8.78 -3.52
C THR A 37 -13.19 -7.67 -2.75
N ALA A 38 -12.39 -6.87 -3.46
CA ALA A 38 -11.71 -5.73 -2.86
C ALA A 38 -12.71 -4.69 -2.36
N MET A 39 -12.46 -4.13 -1.18
CA MET A 39 -13.15 -2.96 -0.66
C MET A 39 -12.60 -1.71 -1.34
N LYS A 40 -13.50 -0.80 -1.74
CA LYS A 40 -13.13 0.50 -2.32
C LYS A 40 -13.31 1.59 -1.29
N VAL A 41 -12.30 2.44 -1.17
CA VAL A 41 -12.24 3.50 -0.18
C VAL A 41 -11.90 4.82 -0.86
N MET A 42 -12.68 5.86 -0.56
CA MET A 42 -12.38 7.24 -0.91
C MET A 42 -11.35 7.77 0.10
N PRO A 43 -10.11 8.07 -0.31
CA PRO A 43 -9.10 8.56 0.60
C PRO A 43 -9.46 9.93 1.19
N ALA A 44 -9.22 10.11 2.48
CA ALA A 44 -9.34 11.42 3.13
C ALA A 44 -8.11 12.31 2.85
N ASP A 45 -6.95 11.68 2.60
CA ASP A 45 -5.73 12.37 2.21
C ASP A 45 -5.76 12.71 0.72
N THR A 46 -5.83 14.00 0.40
CA THR A 46 -5.90 14.54 -0.98
C THR A 46 -4.72 14.14 -1.88
N ALA A 47 -3.63 13.60 -1.32
CA ALA A 47 -2.55 13.02 -2.10
C ALA A 47 -2.99 11.79 -2.90
N PHE A 48 -4.07 11.11 -2.49
CA PHE A 48 -4.58 9.91 -3.13
C PHE A 48 -5.96 10.15 -3.75
N GLY A 49 -6.16 9.65 -4.97
CA GLY A 49 -7.42 9.78 -5.70
C GLY A 49 -8.35 8.58 -5.51
N SER A 50 -7.78 7.41 -5.18
CA SER A 50 -8.54 6.20 -4.88
C SER A 50 -7.72 5.23 -4.05
N ALA A 51 -8.41 4.34 -3.34
CA ALA A 51 -7.80 3.24 -2.62
C ALA A 51 -8.62 1.95 -2.72
N GLU A 52 -7.92 0.82 -2.73
CA GLU A 52 -8.53 -0.51 -2.73
C GLU A 52 -7.85 -1.40 -1.70
N ILE A 53 -8.64 -2.15 -0.93
CA ILE A 53 -8.14 -3.12 0.06
C ILE A 53 -8.60 -4.50 -0.39
N SER A 54 -7.66 -5.37 -0.72
CA SER A 54 -7.96 -6.77 -1.05
C SER A 54 -7.87 -7.64 0.20
N PRO A 55 -8.88 -8.49 0.46
CA PRO A 55 -8.86 -9.42 1.57
C PRO A 55 -7.83 -10.53 1.35
N GLY A 56 -7.33 -11.09 2.44
CA GLY A 56 -6.55 -12.32 2.47
C GLY A 56 -7.45 -13.56 2.55
N GLY A 57 -6.82 -14.73 2.63
CA GLY A 57 -7.54 -16.01 2.72
C GLY A 57 -8.27 -16.24 4.05
N ALA A 58 -7.88 -15.53 5.12
CA ALA A 58 -8.59 -15.52 6.38
C ALA A 58 -9.68 -14.42 6.37
N ALA A 59 -10.83 -14.71 6.97
CA ALA A 59 -11.94 -13.77 7.04
C ALA A 59 -11.47 -12.41 7.60
N ASP A 60 -11.80 -11.34 6.89
CA ASP A 60 -11.56 -9.94 7.28
C ASP A 60 -10.08 -9.55 7.49
N THR A 61 -9.11 -10.33 7.02
CA THR A 61 -7.70 -9.94 7.12
C THR A 61 -7.28 -9.18 5.85
N PRO A 62 -6.66 -7.99 5.92
CA PRO A 62 -6.15 -7.31 4.73
C PRO A 62 -4.90 -8.02 4.21
N TYR A 63 -4.84 -8.24 2.89
CA TYR A 63 -3.67 -8.79 2.20
C TYR A 63 -2.89 -7.72 1.43
N THR A 64 -3.59 -6.93 0.61
CA THR A 64 -2.98 -5.82 -0.12
C THR A 64 -3.80 -4.55 0.01
N VAL A 65 -3.10 -3.42 0.09
CA VAL A 65 -3.70 -2.08 0.00
C VAL A 65 -3.08 -1.37 -1.19
N THR A 66 -3.90 -0.96 -2.15
CA THR A 66 -3.48 -0.17 -3.30
C THR A 66 -3.95 1.26 -3.13
N LEU A 67 -3.03 2.22 -3.26
CA LEU A 67 -3.29 3.65 -3.24
C LEU A 67 -2.89 4.25 -4.59
N ALA A 68 -3.82 4.88 -5.30
CA ALA A 68 -3.53 5.64 -6.51
C ALA A 68 -3.35 7.12 -6.16
N LEU A 69 -2.29 7.76 -6.65
CA LEU A 69 -2.07 9.18 -6.38
C LEU A 69 -3.03 10.05 -7.21
N SER A 70 -3.45 11.17 -6.60
CA SER A 70 -4.21 12.21 -7.29
C SER A 70 -3.34 12.92 -8.34
N SER A 71 -3.95 13.33 -9.45
CA SER A 71 -3.26 14.12 -10.47
C SER A 71 -2.62 15.38 -9.87
N GLY A 72 -1.35 15.64 -10.20
CA GLY A 72 -0.60 16.79 -9.71
C GLY A 72 -0.06 16.68 -8.28
N LYS A 73 -0.26 15.55 -7.58
CA LYS A 73 0.36 15.26 -6.29
C LYS A 73 1.45 14.22 -6.50
N ALA A 74 2.71 14.64 -6.44
CA ALA A 74 3.85 13.74 -6.62
C ALA A 74 4.42 13.35 -5.26
N LEU A 75 4.43 12.04 -4.98
CA LEU A 75 5.47 11.46 -4.13
C LEU A 75 6.63 11.08 -5.03
N SER A 76 7.86 11.31 -4.59
CA SER A 76 9.05 10.95 -5.36
C SER A 76 9.63 9.62 -4.90
N LEU A 77 10.28 8.88 -5.79
CA LEU A 77 11.04 7.68 -5.41
C LEU A 77 12.13 8.00 -4.36
N LYS A 78 12.76 9.17 -4.47
CA LYS A 78 13.76 9.65 -3.50
C LYS A 78 13.20 9.79 -2.09
N ASP A 79 11.93 10.19 -1.95
CA ASP A 79 11.28 10.24 -0.64
C ASP A 79 11.06 8.86 -0.04
N PHE A 80 10.76 7.86 -0.88
CA PHE A 80 10.66 6.46 -0.45
C PHE A 80 12.03 5.92 -0.07
N GLU A 81 13.06 6.18 -0.86
CA GLU A 81 14.43 5.73 -0.57
C GLU A 81 14.95 6.31 0.75
N LYS A 82 14.70 7.61 0.98
CA LYS A 82 15.06 8.26 2.25
C LYS A 82 14.32 7.67 3.45
N ALA A 83 13.11 7.13 3.26
CA ALA A 83 12.27 6.64 4.34
C ALA A 83 12.40 5.13 4.60
N TYR A 84 12.65 4.34 3.56
CA TYR A 84 12.60 2.88 3.61
C TYR A 84 13.88 2.20 3.14
N GLY A 85 14.91 2.97 2.77
CA GLY A 85 16.19 2.44 2.31
C GLY A 85 16.22 2.17 0.81
N GLU A 86 17.17 1.33 0.40
CA GLU A 86 17.42 1.05 -1.02
C GLU A 86 16.19 0.44 -1.71
N SER A 87 15.95 0.88 -2.95
CA SER A 87 14.88 0.35 -3.79
C SER A 87 15.35 -0.92 -4.53
N HIS A 88 14.47 -1.90 -4.64
CA HIS A 88 14.73 -3.14 -5.36
C HIS A 88 13.96 -3.15 -6.68
N PHE A 89 14.64 -3.45 -7.78
CA PHE A 89 14.02 -3.53 -9.10
C PHE A 89 12.98 -4.67 -9.16
N VAL A 90 11.79 -4.37 -9.67
CA VAL A 90 10.73 -5.36 -9.91
C VAL A 90 10.56 -5.58 -11.40
N PRO A 91 10.82 -6.80 -11.93
CA PRO A 91 10.68 -7.09 -13.35
C PRO A 91 9.26 -6.82 -13.86
N ARG A 92 9.16 -6.29 -15.09
CA ARG A 92 7.90 -6.12 -15.79
C ARG A 92 7.47 -7.49 -16.34
N MET A 93 6.26 -7.91 -16.01
CA MET A 93 5.73 -9.21 -16.45
C MET A 93 4.99 -9.11 -17.79
N ARG A 94 4.57 -7.90 -18.19
CA ARG A 94 3.81 -7.67 -19.42
C ARG A 94 4.22 -6.36 -20.11
N PRO A 95 4.15 -6.30 -21.45
CA PRO A 95 4.27 -5.04 -22.18
C PRO A 95 3.25 -4.00 -21.68
N GLY A 96 3.67 -2.74 -21.59
CA GLY A 96 2.82 -1.64 -21.11
C GLY A 96 2.65 -1.54 -19.59
N GLN A 97 3.17 -2.50 -18.81
CA GLN A 97 3.20 -2.37 -17.36
C GLN A 97 4.14 -1.22 -16.96
N LYS A 98 3.66 -0.33 -16.09
CA LYS A 98 4.46 0.77 -15.55
C LYS A 98 5.65 0.20 -14.76
N PRO A 99 6.85 0.82 -14.84
CA PRO A 99 7.97 0.42 -14.01
C PRO A 99 7.60 0.53 -12.53
N ARG A 100 8.22 -0.35 -11.75
CA ARG A 100 7.92 -0.52 -10.34
C ARG A 100 9.19 -0.90 -9.61
N VAL A 101 9.32 -0.38 -8.40
CA VAL A 101 10.35 -0.77 -7.45
C VAL A 101 9.71 -1.26 -6.16
N ALA A 102 10.44 -2.06 -5.40
CA ALA A 102 10.03 -2.57 -4.10
C ALA A 102 10.89 -1.95 -3.00
N PHE A 103 10.25 -1.62 -1.89
CA PHE A 103 10.88 -1.33 -0.60
C PHE A 103 10.32 -2.30 0.44
N TYR A 104 11.02 -2.47 1.55
CA TYR A 104 10.60 -3.39 2.60
C TYR A 104 10.52 -2.66 3.94
N TYR A 105 9.35 -2.74 4.57
CA TYR A 105 9.13 -2.22 5.91
C TYR A 105 9.06 -3.38 6.91
N GLU A 106 10.13 -3.50 7.70
CA GLU A 106 10.42 -4.68 8.49
C GLU A 106 10.77 -4.34 9.96
N PRO A 107 9.86 -3.71 10.72
CA PRO A 107 10.13 -3.39 12.12
C PRO A 107 10.47 -4.65 12.93
N GLU A 108 11.50 -4.59 13.76
CA GLU A 108 11.95 -5.70 14.59
C GLU A 108 10.83 -6.18 15.52
N GLY A 109 10.68 -7.51 15.66
CA GLY A 109 9.67 -8.13 16.52
C GLY A 109 8.22 -8.06 16.01
N ALA A 110 7.94 -7.36 14.91
CA ALA A 110 6.59 -7.33 14.35
C ALA A 110 6.19 -8.67 13.69
N PRO A 111 4.93 -9.12 13.84
CA PRO A 111 4.45 -10.40 13.30
C PRO A 111 4.33 -10.43 11.77
N TYR A 112 4.22 -9.27 11.13
CA TYR A 112 4.16 -9.12 9.68
C TYR A 112 5.22 -8.14 9.20
N SER A 113 5.73 -8.35 7.99
CA SER A 113 6.42 -7.34 7.20
C SER A 113 5.50 -6.77 6.13
N VAL A 114 5.86 -5.60 5.59
CA VAL A 114 5.14 -4.99 4.48
C VAL A 114 6.08 -4.73 3.32
N ALA A 115 5.81 -5.37 2.18
CA ALA A 115 6.45 -5.03 0.91
C ALA A 115 5.70 -3.86 0.26
N ILE A 116 6.45 -2.81 -0.10
CA ILE A 116 5.94 -1.57 -0.67
C ILE A 116 6.33 -1.54 -2.14
N PHE A 117 5.36 -1.69 -3.02
CA PHE A 117 5.57 -1.62 -4.46
C PHE A 117 5.15 -0.25 -4.99
N ALA A 118 6.11 0.60 -5.31
CA ALA A 118 5.86 1.92 -5.90
C ALA A 118 5.92 1.83 -7.42
N SER A 119 4.77 1.99 -8.08
CA SER A 119 4.73 2.15 -9.54
C SER A 119 5.00 3.60 -9.87
N HIS A 120 5.78 3.86 -10.91
CA HIS A 120 6.28 5.21 -11.18
C HIS A 120 6.38 5.52 -12.68
N GLU A 121 6.44 6.81 -12.98
CA GLU A 121 6.83 7.40 -14.25
C GLU A 121 7.96 8.38 -13.98
N ASP A 122 9.13 8.12 -14.57
CA ASP A 122 10.38 8.76 -14.19
C ASP A 122 10.60 8.66 -12.66
N ASP A 123 10.80 9.79 -11.97
CA ASP A 123 10.96 9.88 -10.52
C ASP A 123 9.62 9.98 -9.75
N ASN A 124 8.49 10.09 -10.44
CA ASN A 124 7.18 10.33 -9.83
C ASN A 124 6.43 9.03 -9.58
N VAL A 125 6.06 8.78 -8.32
CA VAL A 125 5.20 7.66 -7.93
C VAL A 125 3.78 7.95 -8.37
N ILE A 126 3.16 7.00 -9.07
CA ILE A 126 1.77 7.09 -9.55
C ILE A 126 0.81 6.21 -8.74
N SER A 127 1.32 5.13 -8.15
CA SER A 127 0.57 4.27 -7.24
C SER A 127 1.49 3.50 -6.31
N VAL A 128 0.95 3.13 -5.15
CA VAL A 128 1.64 2.34 -4.14
C VAL A 128 0.79 1.13 -3.82
N LEU A 129 1.37 -0.06 -3.89
CA LEU A 129 0.76 -1.28 -3.38
C LEU A 129 1.53 -1.73 -2.14
N LEU A 130 0.84 -1.82 -1.02
CA LEU A 130 1.33 -2.36 0.24
C LEU A 130 0.87 -3.80 0.34
N ARG A 131 1.80 -4.76 0.35
CA ARG A 131 1.50 -6.18 0.56
C ARG A 131 1.95 -6.60 1.94
N ARG A 132 1.03 -7.18 2.70
CA ARG A 132 1.28 -7.71 4.04
C ARG A 132 1.77 -9.15 3.94
N ASP A 133 2.96 -9.43 4.47
CA ASP A 133 3.60 -10.73 4.43
C ASP A 133 3.80 -11.24 5.86
N LYS A 134 3.30 -12.46 6.16
CA LYS A 134 3.48 -13.07 7.49
C LYS A 134 4.92 -13.53 7.66
N ARG A 135 5.56 -13.16 8.78
CA ARG A 135 6.89 -13.69 9.10
C ARG A 135 6.75 -15.15 9.55
N GLN A 136 7.57 -16.03 8.98
CA GLN A 136 7.67 -17.45 9.36
C GLN A 136 8.56 -17.63 10.59
#